data_AF-A0A432SQV1-F1
#
_entry.id   AF-A0A432SQV1-F1
#
_cell.length_a   1.000
_cell.length_b   1.000
_cell.length_c   1.000
_cell.angle_alpha   90.00
_cell.angle_beta   90.00
_cell.angle_gamma   90.00
#
_symmetry.space_group_name_H-M   'P 1'
#
loop_
_entity.id
_entity.type
_entity.pdbx_description
1 polymer ?
#
loop_
_entity_poly.entity_id
_entity_poly.type
_entity_poly.pdbx_seq_one_letter_code
_entity_poly.pdbx_strand_id
1 'polypeptide(L)'
;MRRYLLLIAILLFTACTSEPQPSSSAIDKNDNKEMKALKTSLSEYTEATVSNDINKLVGFIYPKAFTIIPKEKMISMFKKTLSSGNIPKVKDVKHTKIETIKKYNKGVYSIITSSMTTVIKSPRPDDKKFEEYMLQTLQQQVASKGTVTLNREKHLFNIQHSSKTIALNEDGSWKFIGFKQAEKYIEKGVFPQELIEKLK
;
A
#
# COMPACT_ATOMS: atom_id res chain seq x y z
N MET A 1 -0.37 14.49 -20.02
CA MET A 1 0.58 14.39 -18.89
C MET A 1 -0.10 14.40 -17.51
N ARG A 2 -0.90 15.41 -17.15
CA ARG A 2 -1.52 15.54 -15.81
C ARG A 2 -2.40 14.36 -15.34
N ARG A 3 -3.05 13.64 -16.28
CA ARG A 3 -3.87 12.45 -15.99
C ARG A 3 -3.05 11.19 -15.63
N TYR A 4 -1.85 11.04 -16.18
CA TYR A 4 -0.98 9.88 -15.93
C TYR A 4 -0.20 10.02 -14.60
N LEU A 5 0.19 11.25 -14.25
CA LEU A 5 0.79 11.59 -12.96
C LEU A 5 -0.15 11.34 -11.76
N LEU A 6 -1.46 11.56 -11.94
CA LEU A 6 -2.47 11.29 -10.90
C LEU A 6 -2.69 9.78 -10.64
N LEU A 7 -2.58 8.94 -11.67
CA LEU A 7 -2.69 7.48 -11.55
C LEU A 7 -1.46 6.85 -10.88
N ILE A 8 -0.27 7.40 -11.16
CA ILE A 8 0.98 7.01 -10.49
C ILE A 8 1.01 7.50 -9.05
N ALA A 9 0.45 8.69 -8.76
CA ALA A 9 0.34 9.21 -7.40
C ALA A 9 -0.48 8.28 -6.49
N ILE A 10 -1.57 7.68 -6.99
CA ILE A 10 -2.42 6.74 -6.23
C ILE A 10 -1.65 5.48 -5.80
N LEU A 11 -0.61 5.06 -6.54
CA LEU A 11 0.23 3.90 -6.23
C LEU A 11 1.57 4.24 -5.54
N LEU A 12 1.98 5.51 -5.50
CA LEU A 12 3.20 5.97 -4.82
C LEU A 12 2.95 6.66 -3.47
N PHE A 13 1.75 6.52 -2.89
CA PHE A 13 1.42 7.02 -1.54
C PHE A 13 1.99 6.13 -0.39
N THR A 14 3.17 5.55 -0.52
CA THR A 14 3.88 4.90 0.60
C THR A 14 5.39 5.22 0.58
N ALA A 15 5.84 6.34 1.17
CA ALA A 15 7.28 6.55 1.45
C ALA A 15 7.59 7.82 2.26
N CYS A 16 7.92 7.64 3.56
CA CYS A 16 8.72 8.45 4.52
C CYS A 16 8.10 8.19 5.91
N THR A 17 8.79 7.53 6.85
CA THR A 17 9.88 8.04 7.71
C THR A 17 10.90 6.96 8.14
N SER A 18 12.02 7.40 8.72
CA SER A 18 13.10 6.65 9.38
C SER A 18 12.62 5.81 10.57
N GLU A 19 13.33 4.71 10.89
CA GLU A 19 12.99 3.76 11.96
C GLU A 19 13.64 4.11 13.31
N PRO A 20 12.87 4.10 14.41
CA PRO A 20 13.37 3.75 15.75
C PRO A 20 13.13 2.26 16.05
N GLN A 21 14.08 1.63 16.76
CA GLN A 21 14.01 0.21 17.14
C GLN A 21 12.95 -0.06 18.23
N PRO A 22 12.18 -1.17 18.14
CA PRO A 22 11.23 -1.54 19.17
C PRO A 22 11.89 -2.33 20.31
N SER A 23 11.68 -1.86 21.54
CA SER A 23 11.90 -2.59 22.79
C SER A 23 10.82 -3.66 23.03
N SER A 24 11.24 -4.79 23.60
CA SER A 24 10.40 -5.99 23.80
C SER A 24 9.60 -5.95 25.10
N SER A 25 8.35 -6.41 25.07
CA SER A 25 7.69 -6.97 26.25
C SER A 25 6.83 -8.19 25.90
N ALA A 26 6.93 -9.18 26.80
CA ALA A 26 6.20 -10.43 27.04
C ALA A 26 5.19 -10.98 26.01
N ILE A 27 5.42 -12.24 25.62
CA ILE A 27 4.60 -13.07 24.71
C ILE A 27 3.40 -13.63 25.48
N ASP A 28 2.18 -13.30 25.05
CA ASP A 28 0.93 -13.81 25.61
C ASP A 28 0.35 -14.87 24.65
N LYS A 29 -0.21 -15.98 25.15
CA LYS A 29 -0.68 -17.11 24.29
C LYS A 29 -1.76 -16.69 23.26
N ASN A 30 -2.43 -15.56 23.52
CA ASN A 30 -3.39 -14.95 22.61
C ASN A 30 -2.75 -14.38 21.32
N ASP A 31 -1.45 -14.03 21.38
CA ASP A 31 -0.69 -13.49 20.25
C ASP A 31 -0.63 -14.47 19.08
N ASN A 32 -0.62 -15.78 19.35
CA ASN A 32 -0.53 -16.78 18.30
C ASN A 32 -1.84 -16.88 17.48
N LYS A 33 -3.01 -16.75 18.13
CA LYS A 33 -4.31 -16.76 17.44
C LYS A 33 -4.49 -15.47 16.62
N GLU A 34 -4.22 -14.32 17.22
CA GLU A 34 -4.33 -13.03 16.55
C GLU A 34 -3.33 -12.90 15.39
N MET A 35 -2.08 -13.35 15.59
CA MET A 35 -1.08 -13.39 14.51
C MET A 35 -1.48 -14.32 13.37
N LYS A 36 -2.09 -15.47 13.68
CA LYS A 36 -2.62 -16.36 12.64
C LYS A 36 -3.75 -15.68 11.86
N ALA A 37 -4.69 -15.04 12.55
CA ALA A 37 -5.77 -14.29 11.91
C ALA A 37 -5.23 -13.15 11.03
N LEU A 38 -4.25 -12.39 11.52
CA LEU A 38 -3.57 -11.34 10.77
C LEU A 38 -2.94 -11.89 9.49
N LYS A 39 -2.19 -12.98 9.58
CA LYS A 39 -1.53 -13.61 8.41
C LYS A 39 -2.55 -14.09 7.39
N THR A 40 -3.66 -14.67 7.82
CA THR A 40 -4.75 -15.09 6.92
C THR A 40 -5.34 -13.88 6.19
N SER A 41 -5.75 -12.84 6.91
CA SER A 41 -6.32 -11.64 6.29
C SER A 41 -5.31 -10.89 5.41
N LEU A 42 -4.03 -10.91 5.77
CA LEU A 42 -2.96 -10.33 4.96
C LEU A 42 -2.78 -11.10 3.64
N SER A 43 -2.86 -12.43 3.68
CA SER A 43 -2.82 -13.28 2.48
C SER A 43 -3.98 -12.95 1.54
N GLU A 44 -5.21 -12.86 2.06
CA GLU A 44 -6.40 -12.51 1.28
C GLU A 44 -6.33 -11.09 0.71
N TYR A 45 -5.83 -10.13 1.50
CA TYR A 45 -5.60 -8.76 1.06
C TYR A 45 -4.56 -8.69 -0.08
N THR A 46 -3.47 -9.44 0.04
CA THR A 46 -2.43 -9.51 -0.98
C THR A 46 -2.95 -10.17 -2.26
N GLU A 47 -3.69 -11.28 -2.14
CA GLU A 47 -4.33 -11.93 -3.29
C GLU A 47 -5.30 -10.98 -4.00
N ALA A 48 -6.15 -10.27 -3.25
CA ALA A 48 -7.07 -9.28 -3.78
C ALA A 48 -6.32 -8.10 -4.45
N THR A 49 -5.16 -7.70 -3.93
CA THR A 49 -4.30 -6.67 -4.52
C THR A 49 -3.72 -7.12 -5.86
N VAL A 50 -3.15 -8.33 -5.91
CA VAL A 50 -2.52 -8.88 -7.12
C VAL A 50 -3.56 -9.17 -8.21
N SER A 51 -4.73 -9.69 -7.83
CA SER A 51 -5.84 -9.99 -8.75
C SER A 51 -6.68 -8.77 -9.14
N ASN A 52 -6.46 -7.60 -8.52
CA ASN A 52 -7.29 -6.41 -8.64
C ASN A 52 -8.77 -6.65 -8.29
N ASP A 53 -9.05 -7.53 -7.32
CA ASP A 53 -10.41 -7.76 -6.81
C ASP A 53 -10.85 -6.58 -5.94
N ILE A 54 -11.41 -5.56 -6.58
CA ILE A 54 -11.86 -4.33 -5.94
C ILE A 54 -12.91 -4.59 -4.85
N ASN A 55 -13.78 -5.57 -5.05
CA ASN A 55 -14.84 -5.85 -4.08
C ASN A 55 -14.24 -6.41 -2.79
N LYS A 56 -13.26 -7.34 -2.89
CA LYS A 56 -12.51 -7.83 -1.73
C LYS A 56 -11.66 -6.74 -1.11
N LEU A 57 -10.90 -5.98 -1.90
CA LEU A 57 -10.02 -4.91 -1.42
C LEU A 57 -10.75 -3.88 -0.57
N VAL A 58 -11.94 -3.46 -0.99
CA VAL A 58 -12.75 -2.51 -0.24
C VAL A 58 -13.21 -3.06 1.11
N GLY A 59 -13.32 -4.38 1.26
CA GLY A 59 -13.59 -5.04 2.55
C GLY A 59 -12.46 -4.89 3.56
N PHE A 60 -11.22 -4.69 3.09
CA PHE A 60 -10.03 -4.48 3.92
C PHE A 60 -9.76 -3.02 4.25
N ILE A 61 -10.56 -2.09 3.74
CA ILE A 61 -10.40 -0.66 4.01
C ILE A 61 -10.97 -0.34 5.38
N TYR A 62 -10.24 0.51 6.11
CA TYR A 62 -10.67 1.00 7.42
C TYR A 62 -12.02 1.75 7.31
N PRO A 63 -13.09 1.31 8.02
CA PRO A 63 -14.44 1.83 7.79
C PRO A 63 -14.58 3.35 7.90
N LYS A 64 -13.83 4.01 8.79
CA LYS A 64 -13.87 5.48 8.93
C LYS A 64 -13.32 6.22 7.72
N ALA A 65 -12.57 5.57 6.83
CA ALA A 65 -12.20 6.17 5.56
C ALA A 65 -13.43 6.47 4.68
N PHE A 66 -14.53 5.73 4.86
CA PHE A 66 -15.75 5.93 4.09
C PHE A 66 -16.55 7.18 4.47
N THR A 67 -16.20 7.84 5.59
CA THR A 67 -16.75 9.16 5.92
C THR A 67 -16.17 10.27 5.03
N ILE A 68 -14.97 10.04 4.48
CA ILE A 68 -14.31 10.98 3.55
C ILE A 68 -14.75 10.70 2.12
N ILE A 69 -14.77 9.43 1.73
CA ILE A 69 -15.14 8.99 0.38
C ILE A 69 -16.11 7.81 0.53
N PRO A 70 -17.39 7.95 0.14
CA PRO A 70 -18.35 6.85 0.23
C PRO A 70 -17.86 5.58 -0.48
N LYS A 71 -18.19 4.42 0.08
CA LYS A 71 -17.73 3.11 -0.40
C LYS A 71 -18.02 2.90 -1.89
N GLU A 72 -19.23 3.25 -2.33
CA GLU A 72 -19.70 3.12 -3.70
C GLU A 72 -18.90 4.02 -4.64
N LYS A 73 -18.59 5.24 -4.19
CA LYS A 73 -17.76 6.20 -4.93
C LYS A 73 -16.34 5.67 -5.07
N MET A 74 -15.79 5.06 -4.02
CA MET A 74 -14.47 4.45 -4.04
C MET A 74 -14.40 3.25 -4.99
N ILE A 75 -15.40 2.35 -4.96
CA ILE A 75 -15.52 1.23 -5.91
C ILE A 75 -15.58 1.75 -7.35
N SER A 76 -16.40 2.77 -7.61
CA SER A 76 -16.52 3.41 -8.92
C SER A 76 -15.18 4.00 -9.40
N MET A 77 -14.46 4.70 -8.53
CA MET A 77 -13.13 5.25 -8.82
C MET A 77 -12.12 4.17 -9.18
N PHE A 78 -12.08 3.07 -8.42
CA PHE A 78 -11.21 1.93 -8.73
C PHE A 78 -11.58 1.27 -10.06
N LYS A 79 -12.85 0.97 -10.30
CA LYS A 79 -13.30 0.37 -11.57
C LYS A 79 -12.94 1.25 -12.77
N LYS A 80 -13.22 2.55 -12.70
CA LYS A 80 -12.87 3.51 -13.75
C LYS A 80 -11.36 3.57 -13.99
N THR A 81 -10.57 3.48 -12.93
CA THR A 81 -9.12 3.44 -13.00
C THR A 81 -8.65 2.19 -13.72
N LEU A 82 -9.13 1.01 -13.31
CA LEU A 82 -8.75 -0.27 -13.93
C LEU A 82 -9.14 -0.35 -15.42
N SER A 83 -10.33 0.14 -15.76
CA SER A 83 -10.82 0.16 -17.15
C SER A 83 -10.04 1.11 -18.08
N SER A 84 -9.22 2.03 -17.54
CA SER A 84 -8.44 2.97 -18.34
C SER A 84 -7.23 2.34 -19.05
N GLY A 85 -6.92 1.07 -18.78
CA GLY A 85 -5.87 0.28 -19.43
C GLY A 85 -4.42 0.70 -19.11
N ASN A 86 -4.22 1.84 -18.45
CA ASN A 86 -2.92 2.42 -18.13
C ASN A 86 -2.58 2.31 -16.63
N ILE A 87 -3.14 1.30 -15.96
CA ILE A 87 -2.89 1.04 -14.55
C ILE A 87 -1.58 0.27 -14.36
N PRO A 88 -0.77 0.64 -13.36
CA PRO A 88 0.30 -0.22 -12.92
C PRO A 88 -0.27 -1.56 -12.45
N LYS A 89 0.33 -2.67 -12.90
CA LYS A 89 -0.06 -4.02 -12.50
C LYS A 89 0.86 -4.49 -11.39
N VAL A 90 0.31 -4.80 -10.22
CA VAL A 90 1.06 -5.48 -9.16
C VAL A 90 1.36 -6.90 -9.63
N LYS A 91 2.65 -7.26 -9.66
CA LYS A 91 3.13 -8.59 -10.08
C LYS A 91 3.42 -9.48 -8.90
N ASP A 92 3.99 -8.91 -7.85
CA ASP A 92 4.39 -9.64 -6.67
C ASP A 92 4.36 -8.72 -5.45
N VAL A 93 4.03 -9.31 -4.30
CA VAL A 93 4.06 -8.67 -2.99
C VAL A 93 4.67 -9.66 -2.02
N LYS A 94 5.85 -9.31 -1.48
CA LYS A 94 6.55 -10.10 -0.48
C LYS A 94 6.55 -9.37 0.86
N HIS A 95 5.88 -9.93 1.85
CA HIS A 95 5.95 -9.41 3.23
C HIS A 95 7.28 -9.80 3.86
N THR A 96 8.15 -8.81 4.08
CA THR A 96 9.51 -9.02 4.61
C THR A 96 9.55 -9.02 6.13
N LYS A 97 8.61 -8.31 6.77
CA LYS A 97 8.50 -8.24 8.23
C LYS A 97 7.05 -8.00 8.64
N ILE A 98 6.60 -8.73 9.66
CA ILE A 98 5.36 -8.45 10.39
C ILE A 98 5.78 -8.21 11.84
N GLU A 99 5.54 -7.01 12.35
CA GLU A 99 5.85 -6.68 13.74
C GLU A 99 4.92 -7.41 14.72
N THR A 100 5.33 -7.46 15.98
CA THR A 100 4.46 -7.96 17.05
C THR A 100 3.17 -7.16 17.11
N ILE A 101 2.10 -7.85 17.49
CA ILE A 101 0.79 -7.20 17.65
C ILE A 101 0.82 -6.38 18.93
N LYS A 102 0.37 -5.13 18.83
CA LYS A 102 0.35 -4.15 19.91
C LYS A 102 -1.08 -3.72 20.17
N LYS A 103 -1.42 -3.50 21.43
CA LYS A 103 -2.72 -2.92 21.82
C LYS A 103 -2.67 -1.40 21.68
N TYR A 104 -3.82 -0.82 21.39
CA TYR A 104 -4.08 0.62 21.47
C TYR A 104 -5.53 0.83 21.95
N ASN A 105 -5.95 2.08 22.11
CA ASN A 105 -7.19 2.41 22.81
C ASN A 105 -8.47 1.77 22.22
N LYS A 106 -8.48 1.41 20.93
CA LYS A 106 -9.66 0.89 20.22
C LYS A 106 -9.52 -0.56 19.74
N GLY A 107 -8.39 -1.21 19.98
CA GLY A 107 -8.17 -2.56 19.48
C GLY A 107 -6.69 -2.95 19.44
N VAL A 108 -6.32 -3.71 18.42
CA VAL A 108 -4.93 -4.14 18.19
C VAL A 108 -4.44 -3.72 16.82
N TYR A 109 -3.12 -3.57 16.69
CA TYR A 109 -2.47 -3.23 15.44
C TYR A 109 -1.12 -3.92 15.29
N SER A 110 -0.64 -4.03 14.05
CA SER A 110 0.71 -4.45 13.71
C SER A 110 1.19 -3.68 12.47
N ILE A 111 2.51 -3.64 12.29
CA ILE A 111 3.16 -2.98 11.16
C ILE A 111 3.77 -4.04 10.26
N ILE A 112 3.46 -3.92 8.97
CA ILE A 112 3.90 -4.86 7.95
C ILE A 112 4.79 -4.13 6.96
N THR A 113 6.02 -4.60 6.82
CA THR A 113 6.94 -4.18 5.76
C THR A 113 6.83 -5.15 4.60
N SER A 114 6.63 -4.61 3.40
CA SER A 114 6.48 -5.42 2.17
C SER A 114 7.35 -4.87 1.05
N SER A 115 7.95 -5.76 0.26
CA SER A 115 8.51 -5.43 -1.04
C SER A 115 7.44 -5.69 -2.11
N MET A 116 7.14 -4.69 -2.93
CA MET A 116 6.14 -4.79 -4.00
C MET A 116 6.81 -4.59 -5.35
N THR A 117 6.51 -5.48 -6.28
CA THR A 117 6.90 -5.37 -7.69
C THR A 117 5.68 -4.97 -8.51
N THR A 118 5.79 -3.85 -9.20
CA THR A 118 4.75 -3.29 -10.05
C THR A 118 5.28 -3.09 -11.46
N VAL A 119 4.44 -3.32 -12.46
CA VAL A 119 4.80 -3.14 -13.87
C VAL A 119 3.89 -2.11 -14.51
N ILE A 120 4.47 -1.13 -15.19
CA ILE A 120 3.77 -0.10 -15.93
C ILE A 120 4.14 -0.22 -17.40
N LYS A 121 3.13 -0.26 -18.29
CA LYS A 121 3.38 -0.17 -19.73
C LYS A 121 3.64 1.28 -20.13
N SER A 122 4.62 1.51 -21.00
CA SER A 122 4.84 2.82 -21.59
C SER A 122 3.57 3.28 -22.33
N PRO A 123 3.06 4.49 -22.06
CA PRO A 123 1.96 5.06 -22.83
C PRO A 123 2.41 5.50 -24.24
N ARG A 124 3.74 5.58 -24.48
CA ARG A 124 4.34 5.86 -25.79
C ARG A 124 5.45 4.82 -26.04
N PRO A 125 5.08 3.58 -26.41
CA PRO A 125 6.08 2.59 -26.81
C PRO A 125 6.88 3.12 -28.02
N ASP A 126 8.11 2.66 -28.17
CA ASP A 126 9.08 3.04 -29.21
C ASP A 126 9.59 4.49 -29.19
N ASP A 127 9.01 5.36 -28.36
CA ASP A 127 9.52 6.71 -28.12
C ASP A 127 10.62 6.69 -27.05
N LYS A 128 11.86 6.43 -27.47
CA LYS A 128 13.03 6.33 -26.58
C LYS A 128 13.19 7.55 -25.67
N LYS A 129 13.00 8.77 -26.20
CA LYS A 129 13.15 10.01 -25.42
C LYS A 129 12.10 10.09 -24.33
N PHE A 130 10.85 9.74 -24.66
CA PHE A 130 9.79 9.70 -23.68
C PHE A 130 10.02 8.61 -22.62
N GLU A 131 10.46 7.42 -23.03
CA GLU A 131 10.70 6.30 -22.11
C GLU A 131 11.85 6.59 -21.15
N GLU A 132 12.92 7.23 -21.61
CA GLU A 132 14.04 7.68 -20.77
C GLU A 132 13.59 8.76 -19.78
N TYR A 133 12.83 9.74 -20.24
CA TYR A 133 12.26 10.76 -19.36
C TYR A 133 11.35 10.15 -18.28
N MET A 134 10.49 9.20 -18.67
CA MET A 134 9.60 8.51 -17.74
C MET A 134 10.40 7.65 -16.75
N LEU A 135 11.43 6.94 -17.21
CA LEU A 135 12.32 6.16 -16.34
C LEU A 135 12.96 7.04 -15.28
N GLN A 136 13.56 8.17 -15.67
CA GLN A 136 14.17 9.13 -14.74
C GLN A 136 13.14 9.68 -13.74
N THR A 137 11.94 10.04 -14.22
CA THR A 137 10.86 10.53 -13.36
C THR A 137 10.44 9.48 -12.33
N LEU A 138 10.26 8.22 -12.74
CA LEU A 138 9.90 7.12 -11.84
C LEU A 138 11.02 6.82 -10.84
N GLN A 139 12.29 6.86 -11.27
CA GLN A 139 13.44 6.70 -10.39
C GLN A 139 13.48 7.80 -9.31
N GLN A 140 13.23 9.06 -9.68
CA GLN A 140 13.14 10.16 -8.73
C GLN A 140 11.99 9.98 -7.73
N GLN A 141 10.83 9.48 -8.19
CA GLN A 141 9.67 9.28 -7.32
C GLN A 141 9.84 8.10 -6.35
N VAL A 142 10.48 7.02 -6.79
CA VAL A 142 10.79 5.85 -5.95
C VAL A 142 11.96 6.13 -5.01
N ALA A 143 12.86 7.04 -5.41
CA ALA A 143 14.03 7.48 -4.67
C ALA A 143 14.85 6.29 -4.15
N SER A 144 15.48 6.42 -2.98
CA SER A 144 16.33 5.39 -2.36
C SER A 144 15.58 4.14 -1.84
N LYS A 145 14.27 4.02 -2.07
CA LYS A 145 13.41 3.00 -1.44
C LYS A 145 12.98 1.90 -2.41
N GLY A 146 13.60 1.87 -3.58
CA GLY A 146 13.29 0.91 -4.61
C GLY A 146 14.19 1.06 -5.82
N THR A 147 13.88 0.27 -6.83
CA THR A 147 14.56 0.25 -8.11
C THR A 147 13.53 0.38 -9.22
N VAL A 148 13.91 1.08 -10.29
CA VAL A 148 13.11 1.16 -11.50
C VAL A 148 13.99 0.78 -12.67
N THR A 149 13.53 -0.20 -13.44
CA THR A 149 14.18 -0.66 -14.67
C THR A 149 13.22 -0.58 -15.84
N LEU A 150 13.75 -0.36 -17.04
CA LEU A 150 12.99 -0.37 -18.28
C LEU A 150 13.34 -1.63 -19.08
N ASN A 151 12.36 -2.50 -19.30
CA ASN A 151 12.44 -3.52 -20.33
C ASN A 151 12.03 -2.88 -21.66
N ARG A 152 13.03 -2.58 -22.51
CA ARG A 152 12.83 -1.91 -23.81
C ARG A 152 12.09 -2.76 -24.83
N GLU A 153 12.33 -4.08 -24.83
CA GLU A 153 11.66 -5.00 -25.76
C GLU A 153 10.15 -5.07 -25.54
N LYS A 154 9.72 -4.93 -24.28
CA LYS A 154 8.31 -5.02 -23.89
C LYS A 154 7.68 -3.65 -23.62
N HIS A 155 8.47 -2.58 -23.67
CA HIS A 155 8.08 -1.22 -23.25
C HIS A 155 7.45 -1.20 -21.85
N LEU A 156 8.09 -1.90 -20.90
CA LEU A 156 7.62 -2.07 -19.52
C LEU A 156 8.60 -1.46 -18.52
N PHE A 157 8.09 -0.59 -17.66
CA PHE A 157 8.79 -0.15 -16.46
C PHE A 157 8.52 -1.15 -15.35
N ASN A 158 9.57 -1.80 -14.82
CA ASN A 158 9.48 -2.61 -13.62
C ASN A 158 9.89 -1.75 -12.43
N ILE A 159 9.01 -1.64 -11.45
CA ILE A 159 9.20 -0.85 -10.25
C ILE A 159 9.16 -1.80 -9.06
N GLN A 160 10.29 -1.95 -8.37
CA GLN A 160 10.35 -2.65 -7.10
C GLN A 160 10.51 -1.61 -5.99
N HIS A 161 9.69 -1.66 -4.94
CA HIS A 161 9.84 -0.73 -3.82
C HIS A 161 9.44 -1.37 -2.50
N SER A 162 9.95 -0.82 -1.40
CA SER A 162 9.54 -1.19 -0.05
C SER A 162 8.42 -0.28 0.44
N SER A 163 7.41 -0.86 1.08
CA SER A 163 6.26 -0.16 1.65
C SER A 163 5.99 -0.62 3.07
N LYS A 164 5.43 0.29 3.88
CA LYS A 164 4.92 0.00 5.22
C LYS A 164 3.40 0.14 5.22
N THR A 165 2.74 -0.87 5.78
CA THR A 165 1.29 -0.94 5.94
C THR A 165 0.96 -1.15 7.40
N ILE A 166 -0.02 -0.39 7.91
CA ILE A 166 -0.58 -0.54 9.24
C ILE A 166 -1.75 -1.51 9.12
N ALA A 167 -1.68 -2.62 9.85
CA ALA A 167 -2.78 -3.57 10.00
C ALA A 167 -3.51 -3.29 11.33
N LEU A 168 -4.84 -3.20 11.29
CA LEU A 168 -5.66 -2.81 12.43
C LEU A 168 -6.84 -3.73 12.60
N ASN A 169 -7.19 -4.02 13.84
CA ASN A 169 -8.38 -4.78 14.20
C ASN A 169 -9.06 -4.08 15.38
N GLU A 170 -10.14 -3.33 15.08
CA GLU A 170 -11.02 -2.66 16.07
C GLU A 170 -12.32 -3.45 16.31
N ASP A 171 -12.77 -4.23 15.32
CA ASP A 171 -14.12 -4.80 15.25
C ASP A 171 -14.15 -6.31 14.99
N GLY A 172 -13.02 -6.99 15.21
CA GLY A 172 -12.84 -8.41 14.91
C GLY A 172 -12.39 -8.71 13.48
N SER A 173 -12.19 -7.68 12.64
CA SER A 173 -11.70 -7.83 11.27
C SER A 173 -10.45 -6.99 10.99
N TRP A 174 -9.44 -7.62 10.36
CA TRP A 174 -8.20 -6.92 10.00
C TRP A 174 -8.41 -6.00 8.80
N LYS A 175 -8.00 -4.74 8.96
CA LYS A 175 -7.98 -3.69 7.93
C LYS A 175 -6.55 -3.25 7.67
N PHE A 176 -6.26 -2.81 6.45
CA PHE A 176 -4.91 -2.45 6.01
C PHE A 176 -4.89 -1.02 5.46
N ILE A 177 -3.93 -0.22 5.94
CA ILE A 177 -3.74 1.17 5.50
C ILE A 177 -2.26 1.43 5.25
N GLY A 178 -1.91 1.89 4.05
CA GLY A 178 -0.55 2.34 3.75
C GLY A 178 -0.17 3.58 4.57
N PHE A 179 1.10 3.70 4.96
CA PHE A 179 1.55 4.73 5.90
C PHE A 179 1.18 6.18 5.52
N LYS A 180 1.43 6.65 4.28
CA LYS A 180 1.02 8.04 3.91
C LYS A 180 -0.48 8.21 3.83
N GLN A 181 -1.20 7.14 3.49
CA GLN A 181 -2.65 7.18 3.49
C GLN A 181 -3.17 7.38 4.92
N ALA A 182 -2.53 6.75 5.89
CA ALA A 182 -2.81 6.95 7.30
C ALA A 182 -2.46 8.38 7.75
N GLU A 183 -1.33 8.96 7.32
CA GLU A 183 -0.98 10.38 7.60
C GLU A 183 -2.08 11.34 7.14
N LYS A 184 -2.55 11.20 5.89
CA LYS A 184 -3.66 12.00 5.35
C LYS A 184 -4.98 11.78 6.09
N TYR A 185 -5.19 10.59 6.65
CA TYR A 185 -6.37 10.29 7.43
C TYR A 185 -6.29 10.85 8.86
N ILE A 186 -5.09 11.02 9.41
CA ILE A 186 -4.87 11.75 10.67
C ILE A 186 -5.20 13.23 10.47
N GLU A 187 -4.72 13.86 9.39
CA GLU A 187 -5.02 15.26 9.07
C GLU A 187 -6.53 15.53 8.98
N LYS A 188 -7.31 14.50 8.64
CA LYS A 188 -8.77 14.54 8.52
C LYS A 188 -9.50 14.07 9.78
N GLY A 189 -8.79 13.75 10.86
CA GLY A 189 -9.35 13.29 12.13
C GLY A 189 -10.01 11.90 12.07
N VAL A 190 -9.79 11.11 11.03
CA VAL A 190 -10.42 9.79 10.89
C VAL A 190 -9.53 8.65 11.36
N PHE A 191 -8.22 8.87 11.52
CA PHE A 191 -7.26 7.85 11.92
C PHE A 191 -6.56 8.20 13.25
N PRO A 192 -6.35 7.24 14.16
CA PRO A 192 -5.71 7.50 15.44
C PRO A 192 -4.24 7.95 15.28
N GLN A 193 -3.91 9.13 15.81
CA GLN A 193 -2.58 9.70 15.69
C GLN A 193 -1.50 8.88 16.41
N GLU A 194 -1.86 8.27 17.56
CA GLU A 194 -0.98 7.42 18.38
C GLU A 194 -0.36 6.21 17.64
N LEU A 195 -0.93 5.84 16.48
CA LEU A 195 -0.44 4.73 15.65
C LEU A 195 0.70 5.13 14.72
N ILE A 196 0.84 6.42 14.37
CA ILE A 196 1.90 6.91 13.48
C ILE A 196 3.05 7.54 14.28
N GLU A 197 2.77 8.15 15.44
CA GLU A 197 3.81 8.74 16.29
C GLU A 197 4.85 7.71 16.76
N LYS A 198 4.45 6.45 16.93
CA LYS A 198 5.35 5.35 17.29
C LYS A 198 6.23 4.84 16.13
N LEU A 199 6.11 5.43 14.95
CA LEU A 199 6.75 5.00 13.70
C LEU A 199 7.61 6.10 13.04
N LYS A 200 7.66 7.29 13.65
CA LYS A 200 8.60 8.38 13.31
C LYS A 200 9.90 8.18 14.08
#